data_AF-A0A6A6N8F9-F1
#
_entry.id   AF-A0A6A6N8F9-F1
#
_cell.length_a   1.000
_cell.length_b   1.000
_cell.length_c   1.000
_cell.angle_alpha   90.00
_cell.angle_beta   90.00
_cell.angle_gamma   90.00
#
_symmetry.space_group_name_H-M   'P 1'
#
loop_
_entity.id
_entity.type
_entity.pdbx_description
1 polymer ?
#
loop_
_entity_poly.entity_id
_entity_poly.type
_entity_poly.pdbx_seq_one_letter_code
_entity_poly.pdbx_strand_id
1 'polypeptide(L)' 'MEIAITFYGNSFIAGPTGEIVAVADDKEEAVLVAKFDLDKVKSKRHSWGLFRDRRPDLYKVLLTLDGSKPSL' A
#
# COMPACT_ATOMS: atom_id res chain seq x y z
N MET A 1 0.44 35.97 13.18
CA MET A 1 -0.44 34.92 12.64
C MET A 1 0.30 33.62 12.80
N GLU A 2 -0.15 32.76 13.72
CA GLU A 2 0.53 31.51 14.03
C GLU A 2 0.09 30.46 13.00
N ILE A 3 1.05 29.86 12.30
CA ILE A 3 0.77 28.78 11.35
C ILE A 3 0.85 27.48 12.15
N ALA A 4 -0.30 26.85 12.40
CA ALA A 4 -0.40 25.58 13.10
C ALA A 4 -0.80 24.46 12.13
N ILE A 5 -0.15 23.30 12.25
CA ILE A 5 -0.51 22.09 11.51
C ILE A 5 -1.36 21.22 12.43
N THR A 6 -2.55 20.82 11.97
CA THR A 6 -3.37 19.80 12.63
C THR A 6 -3.08 18.46 11.97
N PHE A 7 -2.44 17.55 12.70
CA PHE A 7 -2.24 16.18 12.22
C PHE A 7 -3.58 15.44 12.23
N TYR A 8 -3.87 14.69 11.16
CA TYR A 8 -5.21 14.15 10.90
C TYR A 8 -5.36 12.66 11.22
N GLY A 9 -4.41 12.03 11.93
CA GLY A 9 -4.52 10.60 12.27
C GLY A 9 -4.77 9.73 11.03
N ASN A 10 -5.93 9.05 10.98
CA ASN A 10 -6.32 8.12 9.91
C ASN A 10 -5.35 6.95 9.71
N SER A 11 -4.67 6.51 10.78
CA SER A 11 -3.94 5.24 10.76
C SER A 11 -4.91 4.09 10.45
N PHE A 12 -4.52 3.15 9.60
CA PHE A 12 -5.38 2.01 9.25
C PHE A 12 -4.59 0.76 8.92
N ILE A 13 -5.27 -0.38 8.96
CA ILE A 13 -4.78 -1.67 8.47
C ILE A 13 -5.69 -2.09 7.32
N ALA A 14 -5.11 -2.41 6.17
CA ALA A 14 -5.84 -2.97 5.03
C ALA A 14 -5.54 -4.46 4.83
N GLY A 15 -6.53 -5.18 4.32
CA GLY A 15 -6.41 -6.56 3.90
C GLY A 15 -5.84 -6.71 2.47
N PRO A 16 -5.63 -7.96 2.00
CA PRO A 16 -4.93 -8.26 0.76
C PRO A 16 -5.68 -7.84 -0.52
N THR A 17 -6.93 -7.39 -0.42
CA THR A 17 -7.71 -6.85 -1.54
C THR A 17 -8.02 -5.36 -1.42
N GLY A 18 -7.39 -4.67 -0.47
CA GLY A 18 -7.53 -3.22 -0.27
C GLY A 18 -8.68 -2.82 0.67
N GLU A 19 -9.42 -3.78 1.21
CA GLU A 19 -10.42 -3.52 2.24
C GLU A 19 -9.77 -2.98 3.53
N ILE A 20 -10.38 -2.00 4.19
CA ILE A 20 -9.94 -1.51 5.50
C ILE A 20 -10.47 -2.47 6.58
N VAL A 21 -9.57 -3.07 7.36
CA VAL A 21 -9.92 -4.03 8.42
C VAL A 21 -9.84 -3.45 9.83
N ALA A 22 -9.13 -2.32 9.99
CA ALA A 22 -9.11 -1.51 11.21
C ALA A 22 -8.71 -0.08 10.84
N VAL A 23 -9.27 0.94 11.50
CA VAL A 23 -9.00 2.36 11.24
C VAL A 23 -9.14 3.18 12.53
N ALA A 24 -8.24 4.14 12.72
CA ALA A 24 -8.29 5.17 13.75
C ALA A 24 -8.91 6.45 13.17
N ASP A 25 -9.50 7.28 14.01
CA ASP A 25 -10.01 8.59 13.58
C ASP A 25 -8.88 9.63 13.46
N ASP A 26 -9.25 10.91 13.40
CA ASP A 26 -8.34 12.03 13.21
C ASP A 26 -7.86 12.69 14.50
N LYS A 27 -8.29 12.21 15.68
CA LYS A 27 -8.14 12.94 16.96
C LYS A 27 -7.71 12.08 18.13
N GLU A 28 -8.19 10.85 18.20
CA GLU A 28 -8.04 9.98 19.36
C GLU A 28 -6.78 9.12 19.28
N GLU A 29 -6.20 8.81 20.44
CA GLU A 29 -5.16 7.79 20.52
C GLU A 29 -5.74 6.41 20.22
N ALA A 30 -5.03 5.62 19.41
CA ALA A 30 -5.50 4.31 19.00
C ALA A 30 -4.37 3.27 18.90
N VAL A 31 -4.70 2.03 19.25
CA VAL A 31 -3.87 0.84 18.99
C VAL A 31 -4.66 -0.11 18.11
N LEU A 32 -4.31 -0.17 16.82
CA LEU A 32 -4.99 -1.03 15.85
C LEU A 32 -4.33 -2.42 15.79
N VAL A 33 -5.14 -3.48 15.84
CA VAL A 33 -4.67 -4.87 15.78
C VAL A 33 -5.51 -5.65 14.77
N ALA A 34 -4.84 -6.40 13.88
CA ALA A 34 -5.48 -7.33 12.97
C ALA A 34 -4.64 -8.60 12.83
N LYS A 35 -5.31 -9.74 12.60
CA LYS A 35 -4.66 -11.03 12.37
C LYS A 35 -4.89 -11.47 10.92
N PHE A 36 -3.83 -11.91 10.26
CA PHE A 36 -3.88 -12.46 8.92
C PHE A 36 -3.36 -13.90 8.89
N ASP A 37 -4.03 -14.75 8.13
CA ASP A 37 -3.53 -16.08 7.77
C ASP A 37 -2.67 -15.95 6.52
N LEU A 38 -1.35 -16.00 6.69
CA LEU A 38 -0.40 -15.76 5.62
C LEU A 38 -0.39 -16.85 4.56
N ASP A 39 -0.76 -18.09 4.90
CA ASP A 39 -0.85 -19.19 3.95
C ASP A 39 -2.06 -19.02 3.02
N LYS A 40 -3.21 -18.58 3.57
CA LYS A 40 -4.38 -18.21 2.75
C LYS A 40 -4.08 -17.02 1.83
N VAL A 41 -3.42 -15.98 2.35
CA VAL A 41 -3.02 -14.82 1.54
C VAL A 41 -2.07 -15.24 0.42
N LYS A 42 -1.10 -16.12 0.71
CA LYS A 42 -0.18 -16.66 -0.29
C LYS A 42 -0.91 -17.45 -1.37
N SER A 43 -1.84 -18.32 -0.99
CA SER A 43 -2.68 -19.08 -1.93
C SER A 43 -3.47 -18.15 -2.87
N LYS A 44 -4.20 -17.17 -2.30
CA LYS A 44 -4.98 -16.18 -3.07
C LYS A 44 -4.09 -15.35 -4.02
N ARG A 45 -2.91 -14.93 -3.55
CA ARG A 45 -1.95 -14.17 -4.37
C ARG A 45 -1.43 -14.98 -5.55
N HIS A 46 -1.15 -16.27 -5.36
CA HIS A 46 -0.71 -17.15 -6.45
C HIS A 46 -1.83 -17.45 -7.44
N SER A 47 -3.06 -17.69 -6.96
CA SER A 47 -4.20 -17.99 -7.83
C SER A 47 -4.61 -16.81 -8.72
N TRP A 48 -4.36 -15.57 -8.30
CA TRP A 48 -4.71 -14.38 -9.08
C TRP A 48 -3.87 -14.23 -10.35
N GLY A 49 -2.67 -14.81 -10.42
CA GLY A 49 -1.86 -14.81 -11.65
C GLY A 49 -1.14 -13.49 -11.98
N LEU A 50 -1.45 -12.37 -11.30
CA LEU A 50 -0.83 -11.07 -11.55
C LEU A 50 0.71 -11.11 -11.57
N PHE A 51 1.33 -11.84 -10.63
CA PHE A 51 2.80 -11.95 -10.57
C PHE A 51 3.40 -12.67 -11.79
N ARG A 52 2.70 -13.68 -12.32
CA ARG A 52 3.11 -14.43 -13.52
C ARG A 52 2.95 -13.57 -14.77
N ASP A 53 1.91 -12.75 -14.81
CA ASP A 53 1.51 -12.02 -16.01
C ASP A 53 2.21 -10.65 -16.16
N ARG A 54 3.13 -10.31 -15.24
CA ARG A 54 3.96 -9.10 -15.33
C ARG A 54 4.83 -9.11 -16.59
N ARG A 55 5.15 -7.90 -17.08
CA ARG A 55 5.99 -7.65 -18.25
C ARG A 55 7.23 -6.80 -17.90
N PRO A 56 8.22 -7.35 -17.15
CA PRO A 56 9.40 -6.59 -16.73
C PRO A 56 10.19 -5.98 -17.89
N ASP A 57 10.14 -6.60 -19.06
CA ASP A 57 10.73 -6.13 -20.30
C ASP A 57 10.21 -4.74 -20.72
N LEU A 58 8.97 -4.40 -20.38
CA LEU A 58 8.32 -3.13 -20.70
C LEU A 58 8.48 -2.05 -19.61
N TYR A 59 9.05 -2.39 -18.44
CA TYR A 59 8.99 -1.51 -17.27
C TYR A 59 10.17 -0.55 -17.12
N LYS A 60 11.07 -0.48 -18.11
CA LYS A 60 12.26 0.40 -18.06
C LYS A 60 11.91 1.88 -17.84
N VAL A 61 10.76 2.33 -18.35
CA VAL A 61 10.30 3.72 -18.16
C VAL A 61 10.09 4.09 -16.69
N LEU A 62 9.80 3.11 -15.82
CA LEU A 62 9.63 3.34 -14.37
C LEU A 62 10.95 3.70 -13.68
N LEU A 63 12.09 3.49 -14.34
CA LEU A 63 13.43 3.90 -13.86
C LEU A 63 13.81 5.31 -14.34
N THR A 64 12.87 6.05 -14.92
CA THR A 64 13.05 7.43 -15.37
C THR A 64 12.21 8.36 -14.50
N LEU A 65 12.63 9.63 -14.40
CA LEU A 65 11.81 10.68 -13.78
C LEU A 65 11.00 11.46 -14.81
N ASP A 66 11.53 11.61 -16.03
CA ASP A 66 10.98 12.41 -17.11
C ASP A 66 10.26 11.58 -18.20
N GLY A 67 10.17 10.26 -18.01
CA GLY A 67 9.62 9.33 -18.99
C GLY A 67 10.57 8.95 -20.14
N SER A 68 11.82 9.43 -20.13
CA SER A 68 12.75 9.31 -21.26
C SER A 68 14.13 8.79 -20.87
N LYS A 69 14.79 9.41 -19.89
CA LYS A 69 16.18 9.09 -19.51
C LYS A 69 16.21 8.37 -18.16
N PRO A 70 16.88 7.20 -18.06
CA PRO A 70 17.08 6.55 -16.77
C PRO A 70 17.81 7.48 -15.80
N SER A 71 17.37 7.49 -14.54
CA SER A 71 18.14 8.12 -13.47
C SER A 71 19.46 7.39 -13.29
N LEU A 72 20.56 8.14 -13.12
CA LEU A 72 21.90 7.62 -12.82
C LEU A 72 21.92 6.85 -11.48
#